data_AF-A0A2A2RRM8-F1
#
_entry.id   AF-A0A2A2RRM8-F1
#
_cell.length_a   1.000
_cell.length_b   1.000
_cell.length_c   1.000
_cell.angle_alpha   90.00
_cell.angle_beta   90.00
_cell.angle_gamma   90.00
#
_symmetry.space_group_name_H-M   'P 1'
#
loop_
_entity.id
_entity.type
_entity.pdbx_description
1 polymer ?
#
loop_
_entity_poly.entity_id
_entity_poly.type
_entity_poly.pdbx_seq_one_letter_code
_entity_poly.pdbx_strand_id
1 'polypeptide(L)'
;MKSCGPLPGRSVRQPLLRALPIPRATWARLAVTAVMCAWLLPTAVAGEGDGLFQWQPFLGPFHSVLLHFPIGFVTMAFLVDLYSLWRRKPEVQQVITLMLGLSVASTLLTVVLGLLRATGAEYDPKTLDSHRNYGVAVGVLTVATLALQWLGYRPLPAENSRQLLRGGYRALLLVNIGLLIIAGHQGGNLTHGSNYLTKHAPNFVKTMVEDDPEPTAVSATADSEHEKFFLEKVKPVFDTKCLKCHGPEKQKGKYRMDQPAIALKGGDSEKLAVKPGDPFASNLVRLILLPASDDDVMPPTGKGTLTPEEVMHIIRWVQQGARIPGQSAASSTGPEQ
;
A
#
# COMPACT_ATOMS: atom_id res chain seq x y z
N MET A 1 67.87 -18.22 50.47
CA MET A 1 66.93 -17.09 50.22
C MET A 1 66.09 -17.42 48.99
N LYS A 2 64.81 -17.04 49.07
CA LYS A 2 63.64 -17.60 48.36
C LYS A 2 63.66 -17.41 46.84
N SER A 3 63.16 -18.42 46.13
CA SER A 3 62.85 -18.42 44.70
C SER A 3 61.65 -17.52 44.40
N CYS A 4 61.77 -16.67 43.38
CA CYS A 4 60.65 -15.93 42.79
C CYS A 4 60.02 -16.79 41.69
N GLY A 5 58.81 -17.29 41.93
CA GLY A 5 57.95 -17.88 40.90
C GLY A 5 57.17 -16.80 40.13
N PRO A 6 56.73 -17.08 38.90
CA PRO A 6 55.95 -16.13 38.11
C PRO A 6 54.51 -16.00 38.62
N LEU A 7 53.99 -14.77 38.62
CA LEU A 7 52.63 -14.42 39.03
C LEU A 7 51.59 -15.01 38.06
N PRO A 8 50.47 -15.58 38.57
CA PRO A 8 49.39 -16.06 37.70
C PRO A 8 48.64 -14.87 37.10
N GLY A 9 48.54 -14.85 35.77
CA GLY A 9 47.75 -13.89 35.01
C GLY A 9 46.28 -13.91 35.43
N ARG A 10 45.75 -12.74 35.83
CA ARG A 10 44.33 -12.52 36.07
C ARG A 10 43.56 -12.79 34.78
N SER A 11 42.70 -13.81 34.81
CA SER A 11 41.69 -14.00 33.77
C SER A 11 40.72 -12.82 33.80
N VAL A 12 40.60 -12.14 32.67
CA VAL A 12 39.54 -11.16 32.44
C VAL A 12 38.22 -11.92 32.47
N ARG A 13 37.42 -11.70 33.51
CA ARG A 13 36.06 -12.23 33.61
C ARG A 13 35.22 -11.64 32.48
N GLN A 14 34.87 -12.46 31.50
CA GLN A 14 33.82 -12.14 30.52
C GLN A 14 32.48 -11.97 31.27
N PRO A 15 31.67 -10.94 30.94
CA PRO A 15 30.39 -10.74 31.60
C PRO A 15 29.39 -11.82 31.19
N LEU A 16 28.62 -12.24 32.19
CA LEU A 16 27.52 -13.20 32.15
C LEU A 16 26.44 -12.78 31.13
N LEU A 17 26.54 -13.30 29.91
CA LEU A 17 25.38 -13.50 29.03
C LEU A 17 25.42 -14.92 28.49
N ARG A 18 25.26 -15.90 29.39
CA ARG A 18 24.82 -17.24 29.01
C ARG A 18 23.35 -17.12 28.61
N ALA A 19 23.11 -16.91 27.32
CA ALA A 19 21.80 -17.14 26.73
C ALA A 19 21.34 -18.56 27.12
N LEU A 20 20.19 -18.67 27.76
CA LEU A 20 19.59 -19.95 28.14
C LEU A 20 19.48 -20.84 26.89
N PRO A 21 19.97 -22.10 26.93
CA PRO A 21 19.94 -22.97 25.78
C PRO A 21 18.50 -23.50 25.60
N ILE A 22 17.65 -22.73 24.95
CA ILE A 22 16.32 -23.21 24.56
C ILE A 22 16.54 -24.42 23.61
N PRO A 23 16.00 -25.61 23.92
CA PRO A 23 16.22 -26.80 23.12
C PRO A 23 15.77 -26.59 21.66
N ARG A 24 16.56 -27.12 20.72
CA ARG A 24 16.36 -26.93 19.27
C ARG A 24 15.01 -27.46 18.76
N ALA A 25 14.44 -28.45 19.45
CA ALA A 25 13.09 -28.96 19.18
C ALA A 25 12.00 -27.95 19.54
N THR A 26 12.24 -27.08 20.52
CA THR A 26 11.30 -26.05 20.96
C THR A 26 11.15 -24.96 19.90
N TRP A 27 12.23 -24.54 19.24
CA TRP A 27 12.17 -23.58 18.13
C TRP A 27 11.45 -24.14 16.89
N ALA A 28 11.72 -25.39 16.52
CA ALA A 28 11.03 -26.04 15.41
C ALA A 28 9.54 -26.25 15.70
N ARG A 29 9.19 -26.65 16.93
CA ARG A 29 7.80 -26.75 17.38
C ARG A 29 7.13 -25.39 17.39
N LEU A 30 7.77 -24.34 17.93
CA LEU A 30 7.23 -22.98 17.93
C LEU A 30 7.00 -22.42 16.52
N ALA A 31 7.90 -22.69 15.57
CA ALA A 31 7.72 -22.26 14.18
C ALA A 31 6.56 -22.99 13.48
N VAL A 32 6.44 -24.31 13.67
CA VAL A 32 5.33 -25.10 13.12
C VAL A 32 4.00 -24.73 13.79
N THR A 33 4.00 -24.53 15.11
CA THR A 33 2.83 -24.08 15.86
C THR A 33 2.43 -22.65 15.48
N ALA A 34 3.38 -21.74 15.21
CA ALA A 34 3.08 -20.40 14.73
C ALA A 34 2.47 -20.42 13.32
N VAL A 35 2.97 -21.28 12.42
CA VAL A 35 2.39 -21.47 11.07
C VAL A 35 1.00 -22.08 11.13
N MET A 36 0.79 -23.10 11.98
CA MET A 36 -0.52 -23.71 12.22
C MET A 36 -1.50 -22.73 12.86
N CYS A 37 -1.08 -21.97 13.88
CA CYS A 37 -1.90 -20.93 14.48
C CYS A 37 -2.22 -19.82 13.48
N ALA A 38 -1.28 -19.37 12.65
CA ALA A 38 -1.57 -18.37 11.62
C ALA A 38 -2.60 -18.86 10.58
N TRP A 39 -2.64 -20.16 10.29
CA TRP A 39 -3.63 -20.79 9.41
C TRP A 39 -4.99 -21.07 10.09
N LEU A 40 -5.01 -21.32 11.39
CA LEU A 40 -6.21 -21.71 12.15
C LEU A 40 -6.87 -20.55 12.93
N LEU A 41 -6.17 -19.44 13.17
CA LEU A 41 -6.73 -18.25 13.81
C LEU A 41 -7.91 -17.59 13.06
N PRO A 42 -8.02 -17.63 11.71
CA PRO A 42 -9.11 -16.96 11.00
C PRO A 42 -10.50 -17.45 11.37
N THR A 43 -10.64 -18.70 11.85
CA THR A 43 -11.95 -19.26 12.24
C THR A 43 -12.33 -18.97 13.68
N ALA A 44 -11.38 -18.57 14.54
CA ALA A 44 -11.62 -18.31 15.96
C ALA A 44 -11.93 -16.83 16.27
N VAL A 45 -11.53 -15.90 15.40
CA VAL A 45 -11.75 -14.45 15.59
C VAL A 45 -13.09 -13.98 14.99
N ALA A 46 -13.81 -14.85 14.27
CA ALA A 46 -15.16 -14.59 13.76
C ALA A 46 -16.27 -14.79 14.81
N GLY A 47 -15.95 -14.67 16.10
CA GLY A 47 -16.95 -14.67 17.17
C GLY A 47 -17.62 -13.31 17.25
N GLU A 48 -18.85 -13.21 16.76
CA GLU A 48 -19.77 -12.08 17.01
C GLU A 48 -19.93 -11.89 18.53
N GLY A 49 -19.25 -10.87 19.05
CA GLY A 49 -19.33 -10.47 20.44
C GLY A 49 -19.57 -8.97 20.51
N ASP A 50 -20.82 -8.60 20.79
CA ASP A 50 -21.22 -7.25 21.17
C ASP A 50 -20.57 -6.87 22.51
N GLY A 51 -19.29 -6.48 22.46
CA GLY A 51 -18.50 -6.22 23.65
C GLY A 51 -17.58 -5.03 23.46
N LEU A 52 -18.01 -3.86 23.95
CA LEU A 52 -17.34 -2.62 24.42
C LEU A 52 -15.96 -2.14 23.88
N PHE A 53 -15.18 -2.91 23.12
CA PHE A 53 -13.93 -2.48 22.48
C PHE A 53 -13.70 -3.23 21.16
N GLN A 54 -14.16 -2.65 20.05
CA GLN A 54 -13.76 -3.12 18.72
C GLN A 54 -12.32 -2.65 18.46
N TRP A 55 -11.32 -3.48 18.77
CA TRP A 55 -9.90 -3.17 18.52
C TRP A 55 -9.52 -3.17 17.03
N GLN A 56 -10.37 -3.73 16.17
CA GLN A 56 -10.12 -3.91 14.74
C GLN A 56 -9.88 -2.58 13.98
N PRO A 57 -10.72 -1.52 14.10
CA PRO A 57 -10.50 -0.25 13.41
C PRO A 57 -9.21 0.46 13.88
N PHE A 58 -8.81 0.24 15.14
CA PHE A 58 -7.57 0.82 15.69
C PHE A 58 -6.32 0.05 15.23
N LEU A 59 -6.33 -1.28 15.30
CA LEU A 59 -5.16 -2.11 15.00
C LEU A 59 -4.94 -2.38 13.50
N GLY A 60 -6.01 -2.46 12.70
CA GLY A 60 -5.92 -2.74 11.27
C GLY A 60 -4.98 -1.80 10.48
N PRO A 61 -5.02 -0.47 10.68
CA PRO A 61 -4.10 0.46 10.01
C PRO A 61 -2.61 0.21 10.28
N PHE A 62 -2.25 -0.40 11.41
CA PHE A 62 -0.85 -0.70 11.73
C PHE A 62 -0.23 -1.74 10.79
N HIS A 63 -1.01 -2.50 10.02
CA HIS A 63 -0.50 -3.34 8.94
C HIS A 63 0.41 -2.54 7.98
N SER A 64 -0.02 -1.34 7.58
CA SER A 64 0.75 -0.46 6.68
C SER A 64 2.00 0.12 7.31
N VAL A 65 2.01 0.28 8.64
CA VAL A 65 3.23 0.70 9.36
C VAL A 65 4.21 -0.47 9.44
N LEU A 66 3.71 -1.64 9.83
CA LEU A 66 4.55 -2.80 10.10
C LEU A 66 5.11 -3.48 8.85
N LEU A 67 4.46 -3.35 7.68
CA LEU A 67 4.95 -3.97 6.43
C LEU A 67 6.36 -3.52 6.03
N HIS A 68 6.82 -2.35 6.49
CA HIS A 68 8.14 -1.83 6.16
C HIS A 68 9.27 -2.66 6.80
N PHE A 69 9.01 -3.29 7.95
CA PHE A 69 10.02 -4.09 8.65
C PHE A 69 10.33 -5.40 7.90
N PRO A 70 9.35 -6.26 7.56
CA PRO A 70 9.60 -7.44 6.73
C PRO A 70 10.33 -7.12 5.43
N ILE A 71 9.85 -6.11 4.71
CA ILE A 71 10.43 -5.69 3.42
C ILE A 71 11.91 -5.33 3.62
N GLY A 72 12.19 -4.43 4.58
CA GLY A 72 13.55 -3.99 4.87
C GLY A 72 14.47 -5.15 5.28
N PHE A 73 14.01 -6.04 6.16
CA PHE A 73 14.82 -7.16 6.63
C PHE A 73 15.09 -8.23 5.57
N VAL A 74 14.10 -8.61 4.74
CA VAL A 74 14.30 -9.57 3.64
C VAL A 74 15.20 -8.99 2.56
N THR A 75 14.96 -7.75 2.15
CA THR A 75 15.79 -7.07 1.15
C THR A 75 17.22 -6.89 1.65
N MET A 76 17.41 -6.49 2.91
CA MET A 76 18.75 -6.39 3.51
C MET A 76 19.43 -7.77 3.59
N ALA A 77 18.71 -8.82 4.00
CA ALA A 77 19.25 -10.17 4.03
C ALA A 77 19.71 -10.65 2.63
N PHE A 78 18.96 -10.29 1.58
CA PHE A 78 19.34 -10.57 0.19
C PHE A 78 20.61 -9.82 -0.24
N LEU A 79 20.70 -8.52 0.05
CA LEU A 79 21.89 -7.72 -0.29
C LEU A 79 23.14 -8.21 0.46
N VAL A 80 22.99 -8.57 1.74
CA VAL A 80 24.09 -9.09 2.55
C VAL A 80 24.49 -10.51 2.10
N ASP A 81 23.55 -11.37 1.68
CA ASP A 81 23.91 -12.67 1.10
C ASP A 81 24.65 -12.52 -0.24
N LEU A 82 24.22 -11.57 -1.09
CA LEU A 82 24.93 -11.23 -2.32
C LEU A 82 26.37 -10.77 -2.02
N TYR A 83 26.55 -9.92 -1.02
CA TYR A 83 27.89 -9.53 -0.53
C TYR A 83 28.70 -10.74 -0.03
N SER A 84 28.06 -11.70 0.63
CA SER A 84 28.71 -12.91 1.14
C SER A 84 29.27 -13.82 0.03
N LEU A 85 28.79 -13.68 -1.22
CA LEU A 85 29.35 -14.38 -2.38
C LEU A 85 30.79 -13.95 -2.66
N TRP A 86 31.09 -12.66 -2.51
CA TRP A 86 32.44 -12.10 -2.69
C TRP A 86 33.30 -12.20 -1.44
N ARG A 87 32.71 -12.11 -0.24
CA ARG A 87 33.43 -12.14 1.04
C ARG A 87 32.80 -13.19 1.97
N ARG A 88 33.34 -14.41 1.90
CA ARG A 88 32.90 -15.55 2.73
C ARG A 88 33.41 -15.44 4.16
N LYS A 89 32.86 -14.49 4.92
CA LYS A 89 33.11 -14.32 6.36
C LYS A 89 32.02 -15.02 7.18
N PRO A 90 32.36 -15.84 8.19
CA PRO A 90 31.36 -16.55 9.00
C PRO A 90 30.45 -15.60 9.80
N GLU A 91 30.93 -14.41 10.15
CA GLU A 91 30.16 -13.39 10.87
C GLU A 91 28.98 -12.88 10.05
N VAL A 92 29.12 -12.82 8.72
CA VAL A 92 28.05 -12.35 7.80
C VAL A 92 26.83 -13.26 7.88
N GLN A 93 27.04 -14.57 8.08
CA GLN A 93 25.95 -15.53 8.18
C GLN A 93 25.10 -15.32 9.44
N GLN A 94 25.72 -14.89 10.55
CA GLN A 94 24.98 -14.56 11.77
C GLN A 94 24.10 -13.34 11.58
N VAL A 95 24.58 -12.34 10.84
CA VAL A 95 23.80 -11.14 10.48
C VAL A 95 22.60 -11.53 9.62
N ILE A 96 22.81 -12.36 8.58
CA ILE A 96 21.72 -12.86 7.73
C ILE A 96 20.68 -13.63 8.55
N THR A 97 21.11 -14.54 9.44
CA THR A 97 20.19 -15.28 10.32
C THR A 97 19.38 -14.33 11.22
N LEU A 98 20.01 -13.29 11.79
CA LEU A 98 19.32 -12.29 12.60
C LEU A 98 18.28 -11.52 11.78
N MET A 99 18.65 -11.03 10.59
CA MET A 99 17.73 -10.30 9.71
C MET A 99 16.54 -11.16 9.31
N LEU A 100 16.78 -12.42 8.91
CA LEU A 100 15.70 -13.37 8.58
C LEU A 100 14.82 -13.69 9.80
N GLY A 101 15.41 -13.80 11.00
CA GLY A 101 14.64 -14.00 12.24
C GLY A 101 13.74 -12.82 12.58
N LEU A 102 14.25 -11.60 12.50
CA LEU A 102 13.47 -10.37 12.68
C LEU A 102 12.39 -10.20 11.59
N SER A 103 12.71 -10.60 10.36
CA SER A 103 11.74 -10.66 9.27
C SER A 103 10.60 -11.63 9.58
N VAL A 104 10.87 -12.87 10.01
CA VAL A 104 9.81 -13.83 10.37
C VAL A 104 8.89 -13.26 11.45
N ALA A 105 9.46 -12.70 12.52
CA ALA A 105 8.68 -12.13 13.63
C ALA A 105 7.78 -10.98 13.15
N SER A 106 8.33 -10.04 12.37
CA SER A 106 7.57 -8.90 11.85
C SER A 106 6.55 -9.28 10.78
N THR A 107 6.82 -10.29 9.94
CA THR A 107 5.88 -10.76 8.91
C THR A 107 4.68 -11.45 9.55
N LEU A 108 4.89 -12.28 10.57
CA LEU A 108 3.79 -12.92 11.29
C LEU A 108 2.84 -11.88 11.88
N LEU A 109 3.39 -10.83 12.52
CA LEU A 109 2.59 -9.75 13.06
C LEU A 109 1.88 -8.94 11.95
N THR A 110 2.57 -8.67 10.83
CA THR A 110 1.99 -7.98 9.68
C THR A 110 0.83 -8.74 9.06
N VAL A 111 0.95 -10.07 8.89
CA VAL A 111 -0.13 -10.92 8.35
C VAL A 111 -1.34 -10.91 9.28
N VAL A 112 -1.14 -11.04 10.59
CA VAL A 112 -2.24 -10.97 11.58
C VAL A 112 -2.98 -9.64 11.50
N LEU A 113 -2.25 -8.51 11.50
CA LEU A 113 -2.86 -7.19 11.37
C LEU A 113 -3.56 -6.97 10.02
N GLY A 114 -3.03 -7.58 8.95
CA GLY A 114 -3.64 -7.55 7.62
C GLY A 114 -4.98 -8.28 7.56
N LEU A 115 -5.07 -9.45 8.20
CA LEU A 115 -6.32 -10.20 8.33
C LEU A 115 -7.37 -9.43 9.12
N LEU A 116 -6.97 -8.71 10.18
CA LEU A 116 -7.86 -7.81 10.93
C LEU A 116 -8.34 -6.62 10.08
N ARG A 117 -7.52 -6.12 9.14
CA ARG A 117 -7.91 -5.05 8.23
C ARG A 117 -8.90 -5.51 7.15
N ALA A 118 -8.92 -6.81 6.82
CA ALA A 118 -9.79 -7.36 5.77
C ALA A 118 -11.27 -7.43 6.18
N THR A 119 -11.58 -7.52 7.47
CA THR A 119 -12.94 -7.76 7.99
C THR A 119 -13.81 -6.50 8.12
N GLY A 120 -13.46 -5.38 7.48
CA GLY A 120 -14.22 -4.13 7.63
C GLY A 120 -14.07 -3.09 6.52
N ALA A 121 -13.54 -3.45 5.36
CA ALA A 121 -13.30 -2.50 4.28
C ALA A 121 -13.85 -3.01 2.94
N GLU A 122 -14.49 -2.11 2.18
CA GLU A 122 -14.97 -2.36 0.82
C GLU A 122 -13.78 -2.38 -0.15
N TYR A 123 -13.14 -3.54 -0.28
CA TYR A 123 -12.12 -3.80 -1.30
C TYR A 123 -12.69 -4.71 -2.40
N ASP A 124 -12.11 -4.63 -3.59
CA ASP A 124 -12.35 -5.62 -4.64
C ASP A 124 -11.99 -7.03 -4.13
N PRO A 125 -12.93 -8.00 -4.09
CA PRO A 125 -12.69 -9.32 -3.51
C PRO A 125 -11.52 -10.07 -4.17
N LYS A 126 -11.39 -9.97 -5.50
CA LYS A 126 -10.35 -10.68 -6.25
C LYS A 126 -8.94 -10.14 -5.92
N THR A 127 -8.79 -8.82 -5.87
CA THR A 127 -7.54 -8.16 -5.52
C THR A 127 -7.19 -8.38 -4.04
N LEU A 128 -8.19 -8.35 -3.16
CA LEU A 128 -8.01 -8.61 -1.73
C LEU A 128 -7.52 -10.04 -1.48
N ASP A 129 -8.16 -11.03 -2.09
CA ASP A 129 -7.77 -12.44 -1.95
C ASP A 129 -6.36 -12.69 -2.50
N SER A 130 -6.06 -12.10 -3.66
CA SER A 130 -4.72 -12.19 -4.25
C SER A 130 -3.67 -11.61 -3.29
N HIS A 131 -3.87 -10.37 -2.82
CA HIS A 131 -2.93 -9.70 -1.92
C HIS A 131 -2.73 -10.48 -0.63
N ARG A 132 -3.83 -11.00 -0.05
CA ARG A 132 -3.79 -11.87 1.14
C ARG A 132 -2.95 -13.11 0.90
N ASN A 133 -3.16 -13.80 -0.22
CA ASN A 133 -2.47 -15.04 -0.55
C ASN A 133 -0.97 -14.80 -0.78
N TYR A 134 -0.59 -13.74 -1.50
CA TYR A 134 0.82 -13.39 -1.68
C TYR A 134 1.47 -12.97 -0.35
N GLY A 135 0.77 -12.22 0.51
CA GLY A 135 1.26 -11.86 1.84
C GLY A 135 1.53 -13.07 2.73
N VAL A 136 0.61 -14.05 2.74
CA VAL A 136 0.80 -15.32 3.46
C VAL A 136 1.94 -16.14 2.85
N ALA A 137 2.03 -16.19 1.51
CA ALA A 137 3.09 -16.90 0.81
C ALA A 137 4.49 -16.35 1.15
N VAL A 138 4.65 -15.02 1.19
CA VAL A 138 5.88 -14.36 1.66
C VAL A 138 6.23 -14.79 3.09
N GLY A 139 5.24 -14.83 3.99
CA GLY A 139 5.44 -15.31 5.36
C GLY A 139 5.97 -16.74 5.42
N VAL A 140 5.29 -17.67 4.77
CA VAL A 140 5.70 -19.09 4.72
C VAL A 140 7.08 -19.25 4.09
N LEU A 141 7.33 -18.55 2.99
CA LEU A 141 8.60 -18.62 2.27
C LEU A 141 9.76 -18.04 3.11
N THR A 142 9.51 -16.99 3.90
CA THR A 142 10.51 -16.41 4.81
C THR A 142 10.89 -17.41 5.90
N VAL A 143 9.91 -18.13 6.49
CA VAL A 143 10.18 -19.21 7.46
C VAL A 143 11.00 -20.33 6.82
N ALA A 144 10.62 -20.78 5.62
CA ALA A 144 11.35 -21.81 4.88
C ALA A 144 12.78 -21.37 4.54
N THR A 145 12.96 -20.10 4.16
CA THR A 145 14.26 -19.50 3.87
C THR A 145 15.17 -19.49 5.10
N LEU A 146 14.65 -19.07 6.27
CA LEU A 146 15.38 -19.12 7.53
C LEU A 146 15.76 -20.57 7.91
N ALA A 147 14.84 -21.52 7.74
CA ALA A 147 15.11 -22.93 8.02
C ALA A 147 16.23 -23.47 7.10
N LEU A 148 16.13 -23.30 5.78
CA LEU A 148 17.16 -23.75 4.85
C LEU A 148 18.51 -23.07 5.08
N GLN A 149 18.52 -21.78 5.40
CA GLN A 149 19.76 -21.07 5.75
C GLN A 149 20.41 -21.72 6.97
N TRP A 150 19.64 -21.92 8.04
CA TRP A 150 20.14 -22.52 9.26
C TRP A 150 20.61 -23.97 9.06
N LEU A 151 19.91 -24.77 8.23
CA LEU A 151 20.34 -26.12 7.88
C LEU A 151 21.60 -26.12 6.99
N GLY A 152 21.71 -25.22 6.01
CA GLY A 152 22.82 -25.17 5.05
C GLY A 152 24.15 -24.67 5.62
N TYR A 153 24.11 -23.94 6.75
CA TYR A 153 25.29 -23.46 7.46
C TYR A 153 25.59 -24.24 8.75
N ARG A 154 24.87 -25.34 9.01
CA ARG A 154 25.22 -26.30 10.06
C ARG A 154 26.33 -27.25 9.63
N PRO A 155 27.11 -27.79 10.59
CA PRO A 155 28.05 -28.87 10.32
C PRO A 155 27.28 -30.16 10.00
N LEU A 156 27.03 -30.40 8.70
CA LEU A 156 26.43 -31.64 8.18
C LEU A 156 27.52 -32.58 7.63
N PRO A 157 27.33 -33.92 7.70
CA PRO A 157 28.35 -34.89 7.31
C PRO A 157 28.76 -34.84 5.83
N ALA A 158 27.83 -34.51 4.92
CA ALA A 158 28.06 -34.51 3.47
C ALA A 158 28.19 -33.08 2.90
N GLU A 159 29.23 -32.82 2.11
CA GLU A 159 29.49 -31.52 1.45
C GLU A 159 28.46 -31.21 0.35
N ASN A 160 28.06 -32.21 -0.45
CA ASN A 160 27.09 -32.03 -1.55
C ASN A 160 25.72 -31.57 -1.03
N SER A 161 25.24 -32.15 0.07
CA SER A 161 23.98 -31.76 0.69
C SER A 161 24.01 -30.30 1.18
N ARG A 162 25.17 -29.81 1.66
CA ARG A 162 25.33 -28.41 2.09
C ARG A 162 25.25 -27.45 0.91
N GLN A 163 25.87 -27.78 -0.22
CA GLN A 163 25.80 -26.94 -1.42
C GLN A 163 24.36 -26.84 -1.94
N LEU A 164 23.63 -27.95 -1.96
CA LEU A 164 22.23 -27.99 -2.35
C LEU A 164 21.34 -27.14 -1.42
N LEU A 165 21.51 -27.26 -0.10
CA LEU A 165 20.76 -26.48 0.88
C LEU A 165 21.03 -24.97 0.75
N ARG A 166 22.29 -24.58 0.55
CA ARG A 166 22.66 -23.16 0.33
C ARG A 166 22.11 -22.62 -0.98
N GLY A 167 22.14 -23.41 -2.05
CA GLY A 167 21.52 -23.07 -3.33
C GLY A 167 20.01 -22.90 -3.19
N GLY A 168 19.35 -23.84 -2.52
CA GLY A 168 17.91 -23.79 -2.23
C GLY A 168 17.53 -22.57 -1.39
N TYR A 169 18.26 -22.28 -0.31
CA TYR A 169 18.09 -21.06 0.48
C TYR A 169 18.14 -19.79 -0.38
N ARG A 170 19.15 -19.66 -1.26
CA ARG A 170 19.30 -18.49 -2.14
C ARG A 170 18.19 -18.37 -3.17
N ALA A 171 17.77 -19.50 -3.73
CA ALA A 171 16.65 -19.54 -4.65
C ALA A 171 15.36 -19.08 -3.95
N LEU A 172 15.07 -19.59 -2.75
CA LEU A 172 13.91 -19.14 -1.98
C LEU A 172 14.00 -17.65 -1.63
N LEU A 173 15.18 -17.15 -1.25
CA LEU A 173 15.38 -15.73 -0.96
C LEU A 173 15.09 -14.85 -2.18
N LEU A 174 15.57 -15.25 -3.36
CA LEU A 174 15.28 -14.54 -4.61
C LEU A 174 13.79 -14.58 -4.98
N VAL A 175 13.14 -15.73 -4.84
CA VAL A 175 11.70 -15.87 -5.04
C VAL A 175 10.93 -14.97 -4.06
N ASN A 176 11.40 -14.85 -2.81
CA ASN A 176 10.79 -14.01 -1.80
C ASN A 176 10.86 -12.52 -2.17
N ILE A 177 11.96 -12.06 -2.77
CA ILE A 177 12.07 -10.70 -3.32
C ILE A 177 11.04 -10.49 -4.44
N GLY A 178 10.90 -11.45 -5.35
CA GLY A 178 9.90 -11.38 -6.43
C GLY A 178 8.46 -11.30 -5.89
N LEU A 179 8.13 -12.15 -4.91
CA LEU A 179 6.80 -12.14 -4.27
C LEU A 179 6.54 -10.86 -3.49
N LEU A 180 7.55 -10.27 -2.83
CA LEU A 180 7.41 -8.98 -2.15
C LEU A 180 7.05 -7.85 -3.12
N ILE A 181 7.63 -7.85 -4.33
CA ILE A 181 7.29 -6.87 -5.38
C ILE A 181 5.83 -7.05 -5.82
N ILE A 182 5.41 -8.30 -6.07
CA ILE A 182 4.03 -8.61 -6.48
C ILE A 182 3.03 -8.24 -5.38
N ALA A 183 3.30 -8.62 -4.12
CA ALA A 183 2.47 -8.30 -2.98
C ALA A 183 2.36 -6.78 -2.77
N GLY A 184 3.48 -6.05 -2.93
CA GLY A 184 3.52 -4.58 -2.86
C GLY A 184 2.70 -3.92 -3.95
N HIS A 185 2.80 -4.40 -5.20
CA HIS A 185 1.99 -3.94 -6.33
C HIS A 185 0.48 -4.10 -6.03
N GLN A 186 0.07 -5.27 -5.54
CA GLN A 186 -1.33 -5.52 -5.21
C GLN A 186 -1.82 -4.73 -3.99
N GLY A 187 -0.98 -4.51 -2.99
CA GLY A 187 -1.28 -3.61 -1.87
C GLY A 187 -1.47 -2.16 -2.33
N GLY A 188 -0.68 -1.71 -3.31
CA GLY A 188 -0.87 -0.44 -3.99
C GLY A 188 -2.22 -0.38 -4.71
N ASN A 189 -2.58 -1.43 -5.45
CA ASN A 189 -3.86 -1.50 -6.17
C ASN A 189 -5.07 -1.46 -5.24
N LEU A 190 -4.98 -2.07 -4.04
CA LEU A 190 -6.06 -2.01 -3.03
C LEU A 190 -6.28 -0.60 -2.47
N THR A 191 -5.24 0.24 -2.45
CA THR A 191 -5.28 1.56 -1.79
C THR A 191 -5.43 2.70 -2.79
N HIS A 192 -4.93 2.53 -4.01
CA HIS A 192 -4.87 3.58 -5.03
C HIS A 192 -5.55 3.20 -6.36
N GLY A 193 -6.12 1.99 -6.46
CA GLY A 193 -6.78 1.47 -7.66
C GLY A 193 -5.82 0.73 -8.61
N SER A 194 -6.38 -0.10 -9.49
CA SER A 194 -5.64 -1.04 -10.36
C SER A 194 -4.65 -0.40 -11.34
N ASN A 195 -4.89 0.85 -11.74
CA ASN A 195 -4.08 1.56 -12.72
C ASN A 195 -3.02 2.48 -12.11
N TYR A 196 -2.81 2.45 -10.79
CA TYR A 196 -1.97 3.44 -10.12
C TYR A 196 -0.52 3.47 -10.63
N LEU A 197 0.10 2.31 -10.81
CA LEU A 197 1.50 2.19 -11.25
C LEU A 197 1.68 2.36 -12.77
N THR A 198 0.63 2.12 -13.56
CA THR A 198 0.67 2.21 -15.02
C THR A 198 0.15 3.53 -15.57
N LYS A 199 -0.55 4.33 -14.76
CA LYS A 199 -1.14 5.63 -15.15
C LYS A 199 -0.15 6.58 -15.82
N HIS A 200 1.11 6.53 -15.41
CA HIS A 200 2.19 7.40 -15.90
C HIS A 200 3.34 6.62 -16.54
N ALA A 201 3.11 5.36 -16.92
CA ALA A 201 4.12 4.54 -17.55
C ALA A 201 4.47 5.09 -18.95
N PRO A 202 5.76 5.16 -19.33
CA PRO A 202 6.14 5.50 -20.70
C PRO A 202 5.58 4.46 -21.68
N ASN A 203 5.30 4.87 -22.92
CA ASN A 203 4.63 4.03 -23.92
C ASN A 203 5.27 2.64 -24.11
N PHE A 204 6.61 2.53 -23.98
CA PHE A 204 7.31 1.25 -24.13
C PHE A 204 7.02 0.24 -22.99
N VAL A 205 6.70 0.71 -21.79
CA VAL A 205 6.33 -0.16 -20.65
C VAL A 205 4.88 -0.59 -20.78
N LYS A 206 4.02 0.33 -21.24
CA LYS A 206 2.59 0.07 -21.45
C LYS A 206 2.38 -1.11 -22.40
N THR A 207 3.13 -1.15 -23.50
CA THR A 207 3.11 -2.27 -24.46
C THR A 207 3.68 -3.60 -23.95
N MET A 208 4.47 -3.58 -22.87
CA MET A 208 5.03 -4.81 -22.26
C MET A 208 4.18 -5.34 -21.09
N VAL A 209 3.32 -4.51 -20.53
CA VAL A 209 2.44 -4.86 -19.39
C VAL A 209 1.02 -5.16 -19.87
N GLU A 210 0.57 -4.53 -20.96
CA GLU A 210 -0.71 -4.82 -21.62
C GLU A 210 -0.55 -6.00 -22.61
N ASP A 211 -0.40 -7.22 -22.09
CA ASP A 211 -0.57 -8.47 -22.87
C ASP A 211 -2.03 -8.97 -22.88
N ASP A 212 -2.95 -8.23 -22.26
CA ASP A 212 -4.39 -8.36 -22.50
C ASP A 212 -4.96 -6.96 -22.76
N PRO A 213 -5.35 -6.64 -23.99
CA PRO A 213 -6.40 -5.65 -24.17
C PRO A 213 -7.67 -6.33 -23.69
N GLU A 214 -8.09 -6.13 -22.45
CA GLU A 214 -9.53 -6.17 -22.16
C GLU A 214 -10.11 -4.85 -22.64
N PRO A 215 -10.84 -4.80 -23.78
CA PRO A 215 -11.62 -3.65 -24.11
C PRO A 215 -12.95 -3.79 -23.35
N THR A 216 -13.35 -2.72 -22.66
CA THR A 216 -14.75 -2.24 -22.71
C THR A 216 -15.88 -2.94 -21.93
N ALA A 217 -15.63 -3.67 -20.84
CA ALA A 217 -16.75 -4.13 -19.96
C ALA A 217 -16.87 -3.37 -18.62
N VAL A 218 -15.76 -3.03 -17.97
CA VAL A 218 -15.79 -2.38 -16.63
C VAL A 218 -15.87 -0.85 -16.73
N SER A 219 -15.38 -0.25 -17.82
CA SER A 219 -15.51 1.20 -18.02
C SER A 219 -16.99 1.59 -18.18
N ALA A 220 -17.80 0.81 -18.89
CA ALA A 220 -19.21 1.17 -19.11
C ALA A 220 -20.02 1.25 -17.80
N THR A 221 -19.77 0.36 -16.84
CA THR A 221 -20.50 0.35 -15.56
C THR A 221 -19.97 1.41 -14.60
N ALA A 222 -18.65 1.56 -14.44
CA ALA A 222 -18.07 2.61 -13.60
C ALA A 222 -18.34 4.01 -14.17
N ASP A 223 -18.33 4.16 -15.49
CA ASP A 223 -18.68 5.41 -16.17
C ASP A 223 -20.17 5.72 -15.95
N SER A 224 -21.05 4.71 -16.03
CA SER A 224 -22.47 4.89 -15.75
C SER A 224 -22.76 5.27 -14.30
N GLU A 225 -22.04 4.73 -13.32
CA GLU A 225 -22.22 5.06 -11.90
C GLU A 225 -21.68 6.46 -11.57
N HIS A 226 -20.54 6.86 -12.14
CA HIS A 226 -20.02 8.22 -11.98
C HIS A 226 -20.90 9.27 -12.68
N GLU A 227 -21.44 8.94 -13.86
CA GLU A 227 -22.41 9.77 -14.56
C GLU A 227 -23.72 9.92 -13.78
N LYS A 228 -24.23 8.82 -13.22
CA LYS A 228 -25.42 8.82 -12.36
C LYS A 228 -25.18 9.64 -11.09
N PHE A 229 -24.03 9.49 -10.44
CA PHE A 229 -23.66 10.30 -9.29
C PHE A 229 -23.63 11.79 -9.61
N PHE A 230 -23.07 12.18 -10.76
CA PHE A 230 -23.11 13.56 -11.22
C PHE A 230 -24.55 14.06 -11.40
N LEU A 231 -25.40 13.31 -12.12
CA LEU A 231 -26.78 13.69 -12.39
C LEU A 231 -27.63 13.82 -11.13
N GLU A 232 -27.45 12.93 -10.16
CA GLU A 232 -28.27 12.87 -8.96
C GLU A 232 -27.78 13.79 -7.83
N LYS A 233 -26.47 13.96 -7.68
CA LYS A 233 -25.88 14.63 -6.51
C LYS A 233 -25.24 15.98 -6.81
N VAL A 234 -24.66 16.14 -8.00
CA VAL A 234 -23.85 17.32 -8.33
C VAL A 234 -24.62 18.30 -9.20
N LYS A 235 -25.30 17.80 -10.24
CA LYS A 235 -26.08 18.61 -11.18
C LYS A 235 -27.15 19.46 -10.48
N PRO A 236 -27.94 18.96 -9.50
CA PRO A 236 -28.94 19.79 -8.82
C PRO A 236 -28.31 20.96 -8.05
N VAL A 237 -27.12 20.76 -7.47
CA VAL A 237 -26.37 21.81 -6.78
C VAL A 237 -25.92 22.89 -7.77
N PHE A 238 -25.34 22.48 -8.91
CA PHE A 238 -24.91 23.41 -9.95
C PHE A 238 -26.08 24.19 -10.55
N ASP A 239 -27.20 23.51 -10.83
CA ASP A 239 -28.40 24.13 -11.39
C ASP A 239 -28.99 25.19 -10.43
N THR A 240 -29.06 24.87 -9.14
CA THR A 240 -29.73 25.74 -8.15
C THR A 240 -28.84 26.87 -7.62
N LYS A 241 -27.54 26.61 -7.46
CA LYS A 241 -26.60 27.50 -6.77
C LYS A 241 -25.61 28.21 -7.70
N CYS A 242 -25.30 27.64 -8.86
CA CYS A 242 -24.22 28.14 -9.73
C CYS A 242 -24.75 28.77 -11.04
N LEU A 243 -25.73 28.15 -11.70
CA LEU A 243 -26.22 28.60 -13.02
C LEU A 243 -26.85 30.00 -13.03
N LYS A 244 -27.40 30.47 -11.90
CA LYS A 244 -27.93 31.85 -11.80
C LYS A 244 -26.89 32.93 -12.06
N CYS A 245 -25.61 32.65 -11.83
CA CYS A 245 -24.51 33.59 -12.03
C CYS A 245 -23.50 33.17 -13.11
N HIS A 246 -23.51 31.89 -13.50
CA HIS A 246 -22.60 31.29 -14.49
C HIS A 246 -23.35 30.55 -15.62
N GLY A 247 -24.56 31.00 -15.92
CA GLY A 247 -25.43 30.46 -16.96
C GLY A 247 -25.51 31.36 -18.20
N PRO A 248 -26.44 31.10 -19.12
CA PRO A 248 -26.57 31.88 -20.36
C PRO A 248 -26.97 33.34 -20.10
N GLU A 249 -27.81 33.59 -19.10
CA GLU A 249 -28.32 34.93 -18.75
C GLU A 249 -27.27 35.80 -18.04
N LYS A 250 -26.34 35.18 -17.31
CA LYS A 250 -25.33 35.88 -16.51
C LYS A 250 -24.05 35.08 -16.45
N GLN A 251 -22.94 35.72 -16.81
CA GLN A 251 -21.63 35.08 -16.98
C GLN A 251 -20.58 35.80 -16.12
N LYS A 252 -20.74 35.71 -14.80
CA LYS A 252 -19.76 36.33 -13.88
C LYS A 252 -18.38 35.70 -14.10
N GLY A 253 -17.35 36.54 -14.18
CA GLY A 253 -15.97 36.12 -14.46
C GLY A 253 -15.80 35.44 -15.84
N LYS A 254 -16.70 35.73 -16.81
CA LYS A 254 -16.76 35.08 -18.14
C LYS A 254 -16.76 33.56 -18.10
N TYR A 255 -17.26 32.98 -17.01
CA TYR A 255 -17.34 31.54 -16.81
C TYR A 255 -18.75 31.04 -17.10
N ARG A 256 -18.84 30.01 -17.96
CA ARG A 256 -20.08 29.35 -18.39
C ARG A 256 -20.08 27.91 -17.91
N MET A 257 -21.04 27.58 -17.06
CA MET A 257 -21.16 26.25 -16.44
C MET A 257 -22.22 25.38 -17.12
N ASP A 258 -23.15 25.99 -17.87
CA ASP A 258 -24.12 25.31 -18.71
C ASP A 258 -23.48 24.67 -19.97
N GLN A 259 -22.28 25.11 -20.34
CA GLN A 259 -21.50 24.52 -21.43
C GLN A 259 -20.40 23.62 -20.86
N PRO A 260 -20.50 22.29 -21.03
CA PRO A 260 -19.61 21.34 -20.36
C PRO A 260 -18.11 21.53 -20.68
N ALA A 261 -17.79 21.92 -21.92
CA ALA A 261 -16.41 22.18 -22.36
C ALA A 261 -15.79 23.44 -21.73
N ILE A 262 -16.61 24.43 -21.35
CA ILE A 262 -16.17 25.69 -20.72
C ILE A 262 -16.17 25.53 -19.20
N ALA A 263 -17.10 24.74 -18.65
CA ALA A 263 -17.21 24.44 -17.22
C ALA A 263 -15.91 23.85 -16.64
N LEU A 264 -15.20 23.00 -17.38
CA LEU A 264 -13.94 22.42 -16.89
C LEU A 264 -12.75 23.38 -17.04
N LYS A 265 -12.73 24.19 -18.11
CA LYS A 265 -11.63 25.10 -18.41
C LYS A 265 -11.60 26.34 -17.50
N GLY A 266 -12.75 26.91 -17.18
CA GLY A 266 -12.83 28.16 -16.42
C GLY A 266 -13.11 29.39 -17.29
N GLY A 267 -13.23 30.55 -16.65
CA GLY A 267 -13.49 31.85 -17.29
C GLY A 267 -12.25 32.73 -17.36
N ASP A 268 -12.37 34.00 -16.95
CA ASP A 268 -11.29 35.01 -16.95
C ASP A 268 -10.15 34.72 -15.97
N SER A 269 -10.31 33.76 -15.07
CA SER A 269 -9.19 33.28 -14.28
C SER A 269 -8.29 32.45 -15.20
N GLU A 270 -7.02 32.79 -15.34
CA GLU A 270 -5.99 31.97 -16.01
C GLU A 270 -5.77 30.58 -15.36
N LYS A 271 -6.62 30.22 -14.39
CA LYS A 271 -6.61 28.98 -13.62
C LYS A 271 -7.71 28.06 -14.12
N LEU A 272 -7.36 26.79 -14.28
CA LEU A 272 -8.30 25.73 -14.59
C LEU A 272 -9.41 25.65 -13.53
N ALA A 273 -10.68 25.77 -13.95
CA ALA A 273 -11.81 25.71 -13.01
C ALA A 273 -11.91 24.36 -12.32
N VAL A 274 -11.78 23.27 -13.07
CA VAL A 274 -11.79 21.91 -12.55
C VAL A 274 -10.66 21.11 -13.19
N LYS A 275 -9.75 20.58 -12.36
CA LYS A 275 -8.73 19.62 -12.75
C LYS A 275 -9.25 18.20 -12.45
N PRO A 276 -9.63 17.42 -13.47
CA PRO A 276 -10.11 16.05 -13.27
C PRO A 276 -9.15 15.20 -12.44
N GLY A 277 -9.67 14.58 -11.38
CA GLY A 277 -8.91 13.71 -10.48
C GLY A 277 -8.10 14.42 -9.38
N ASP A 278 -8.09 15.75 -9.36
CA ASP A 278 -7.31 16.54 -8.40
C ASP A 278 -8.14 17.72 -7.85
N PRO A 279 -8.90 17.48 -6.77
CA PRO A 279 -9.71 18.53 -6.14
C PRO A 279 -8.87 19.70 -5.62
N PHE A 280 -7.67 19.46 -5.09
CA PHE A 280 -6.86 20.50 -4.47
C PHE A 280 -6.23 21.47 -5.47
N ALA A 281 -6.00 21.02 -6.71
CA ALA A 281 -5.57 21.87 -7.80
C ALA A 281 -6.74 22.47 -8.61
N SER A 282 -7.99 22.22 -8.22
CA SER A 282 -9.19 22.76 -8.88
C SER A 282 -9.61 24.09 -8.27
N ASN A 283 -9.69 25.15 -9.08
CA ASN A 283 -10.08 26.48 -8.58
C ASN A 283 -11.51 26.49 -8.03
N LEU A 284 -12.43 25.70 -8.60
CA LEU A 284 -13.79 25.53 -8.08
C LEU A 284 -13.79 25.09 -6.60
N VAL A 285 -13.01 24.05 -6.27
CA VAL A 285 -12.94 23.48 -4.92
C VAL A 285 -12.34 24.49 -3.95
N ARG A 286 -11.32 25.25 -4.39
CA ARG A 286 -10.76 26.35 -3.59
C ARG A 286 -11.83 27.38 -3.22
N LEU A 287 -12.62 27.85 -4.19
CA LEU A 287 -13.59 28.93 -4.00
C LEU A 287 -14.77 28.52 -3.09
N ILE A 288 -15.22 27.26 -3.16
CA ILE A 288 -16.32 26.78 -2.31
C ILE A 288 -15.90 26.49 -0.86
N LEU A 289 -14.59 26.37 -0.60
CA LEU A 289 -14.03 26.15 0.74
C LEU A 289 -13.58 27.44 1.42
N LEU A 290 -13.65 28.59 0.74
CA LEU A 290 -13.32 29.87 1.34
C LEU A 290 -14.31 30.23 2.46
N PRO A 291 -13.87 30.99 3.49
CA PRO A 291 -14.77 31.49 4.52
C PRO A 291 -15.88 32.36 3.92
N ALA A 292 -17.08 32.35 4.51
CA ALA A 292 -18.20 33.17 4.05
C ALA A 292 -17.96 34.70 4.13
N SER A 293 -16.89 35.12 4.80
CA SER A 293 -16.46 36.53 4.87
C SER A 293 -15.50 36.92 3.73
N ASP A 294 -15.07 35.98 2.91
CA ASP A 294 -14.15 36.21 1.80
C ASP A 294 -14.92 36.72 0.57
N ASP A 295 -14.37 37.73 -0.12
CA ASP A 295 -15.01 38.33 -1.29
C ASP A 295 -15.09 37.39 -2.50
N ASP A 296 -14.18 36.41 -2.57
CA ASP A 296 -14.10 35.42 -3.64
C ASP A 296 -14.92 34.15 -3.35
N VAL A 297 -15.56 34.03 -2.17
CA VAL A 297 -16.32 32.84 -1.82
C VAL A 297 -17.47 32.58 -2.80
N MET A 298 -17.60 31.32 -3.23
CA MET A 298 -18.66 30.91 -4.13
C MET A 298 -19.50 29.79 -3.49
N PRO A 299 -20.84 29.90 -3.50
CA PRO A 299 -21.66 31.04 -3.92
C PRO A 299 -21.52 32.24 -2.96
N PRO A 300 -21.68 33.49 -3.46
CA PRO A 300 -21.57 34.68 -2.61
C PRO A 300 -22.55 34.67 -1.44
N THR A 301 -22.15 35.27 -0.34
CA THR A 301 -22.91 35.30 0.91
C THR A 301 -24.35 35.79 0.69
N GLY A 302 -25.32 35.01 1.17
CA GLY A 302 -26.75 35.26 1.00
C GLY A 302 -27.34 34.86 -0.36
N LYS A 303 -26.57 34.28 -1.29
CA LYS A 303 -27.03 33.89 -2.64
C LYS A 303 -27.06 32.39 -2.90
N GLY A 304 -27.04 31.59 -1.83
CA GLY A 304 -27.19 30.15 -1.89
C GLY A 304 -26.00 29.42 -1.29
N THR A 305 -25.83 29.50 0.03
CA THR A 305 -24.80 28.78 0.76
C THR A 305 -24.85 27.28 0.44
N LEU A 306 -23.68 26.67 0.27
CA LEU A 306 -23.53 25.24 0.11
C LEU A 306 -23.55 24.57 1.48
N THR A 307 -24.26 23.45 1.61
CA THR A 307 -24.15 22.62 2.79
C THR A 307 -22.82 21.84 2.77
N PRO A 308 -22.31 21.39 3.92
CA PRO A 308 -21.12 20.54 3.95
C PRO A 308 -21.24 19.29 3.07
N GLU A 309 -22.44 18.73 2.96
CA GLU A 309 -22.72 17.56 2.11
C GLU A 309 -22.63 17.90 0.62
N GLU A 310 -23.19 19.03 0.19
CA GLU A 310 -23.09 19.52 -1.20
C GLU A 310 -21.62 19.77 -1.59
N VAL A 311 -20.83 20.37 -0.70
CA VAL A 311 -19.38 20.57 -0.89
C VAL A 311 -18.66 19.23 -1.07
N MET A 312 -19.00 18.22 -0.26
CA MET A 312 -18.42 16.88 -0.36
C MET A 312 -18.81 16.16 -1.64
N HIS A 313 -20.04 16.31 -2.13
CA HIS A 313 -20.44 15.75 -3.42
C HIS A 313 -19.63 16.34 -4.58
N ILE A 314 -19.40 17.66 -4.56
CA ILE A 314 -18.59 18.33 -5.59
C ILE A 314 -17.14 17.84 -5.54
N ILE A 315 -16.53 17.78 -4.35
CA ILE A 315 -15.15 17.31 -4.19
C ILE A 315 -14.99 15.86 -4.65
N ARG A 316 -15.94 14.99 -4.28
CA ARG A 316 -15.95 13.59 -4.71
C ARG A 316 -16.05 13.47 -6.23
N TRP A 317 -16.91 14.26 -6.87
CA TRP A 317 -17.05 14.26 -8.32
C TRP A 317 -15.77 14.70 -9.03
N VAL A 318 -15.09 15.75 -8.53
CA VAL A 318 -13.78 16.15 -9.09
C VAL A 318 -12.76 15.02 -8.92
N GLN A 319 -12.73 14.37 -7.76
CA GLN A 319 -11.85 13.23 -7.49
C GLN A 319 -12.12 12.04 -8.42
N GLN A 320 -13.38 11.80 -8.79
CA GLN A 320 -13.81 10.76 -9.74
C GLN A 320 -13.51 11.11 -11.21
N GLY A 321 -12.85 12.24 -11.47
CA GLY A 321 -12.47 12.66 -12.83
C GLY A 321 -13.43 13.64 -13.48
N ALA A 322 -14.28 14.31 -12.71
CA ALA A 322 -15.16 15.40 -13.17
C ALA A 322 -15.99 15.04 -14.42
N ARG A 323 -16.50 13.79 -14.47
CA ARG A 323 -17.22 13.27 -15.63
C ARG A 323 -18.62 13.88 -15.74
N ILE A 324 -18.99 14.29 -16.94
CA ILE A 324 -20.30 14.86 -17.25
C ILE A 324 -20.90 14.02 -18.39
N PRO A 325 -22.12 13.49 -18.24
CA PRO A 325 -22.77 12.69 -19.28
C PRO A 325 -22.83 13.45 -20.60
N GLY A 326 -22.46 12.77 -21.70
CA GLY A 326 -22.44 13.36 -23.04
C GLY A 326 -21.14 14.09 -23.42
N GLN A 327 -20.11 14.10 -22.56
CA GLN A 327 -18.74 14.47 -22.95
C GLN A 327 -17.89 13.22 -23.16
N SER A 328 -17.43 12.98 -24.40
CA SER A 328 -16.35 12.00 -24.64
C SER A 328 -15.04 12.50 -24.00
N ALA A 329 -14.27 11.57 -23.44
CA ALA A 329 -12.98 11.79 -22.75
C ALA A 329 -11.83 12.25 -23.69
N ALA A 330 -12.10 13.18 -24.60
CA ALA A 330 -11.16 13.70 -25.59
C ALA A 330 -11.12 15.23 -25.54
N SER A 331 -10.40 15.76 -24.55
CA SER A 331 -9.74 17.07 -24.66
C SER A 331 -8.62 17.22 -23.62
N SER A 332 -7.72 16.23 -23.59
CA SER A 332 -6.37 16.36 -23.05
C SER A 332 -5.33 16.54 -24.16
N THR A 333 -5.68 17.25 -25.23
CA THR A 333 -4.69 17.84 -26.15
C THR A 333 -4.47 19.27 -25.70
N GLY A 334 -3.33 19.51 -25.05
CA GLY A 334 -2.85 20.87 -24.81
C GLY A 334 -2.60 21.57 -26.14
N PRO A 335 -2.81 22.89 -26.23
CA PRO A 335 -2.25 23.64 -27.34
C PRO A 335 -0.74 23.77 -27.09
N GLU A 336 0.01 23.21 -28.02
CA GLU A 336 1.31 23.68 -28.45
C GLU A 336 1.26 25.20 -28.65
N GLN A 337 2.01 25.94 -27.81
CA GLN A 337 2.76 27.16 -28.12
C GLN A 337 3.58 27.60 -26.90
#